data_AF-A0A959ZC08-F1
#
_entry.id   AF-A0A959ZC08-F1
#
_cell.length_a   1.000
_cell.length_b   1.000
_cell.length_c   1.000
_cell.angle_alpha   90.00
_cell.angle_beta   90.00
_cell.angle_gamma   90.00
#
_symmetry.space_group_name_H-M   'P 1'
#
loop_
_entity.id
_entity.type
_entity.pdbx_description
1 polymer ?
#
loop_
_entity_poly.entity_id
_entity_poly.type
_entity_poly.pdbx_seq_one_letter_code
_entity_poly.pdbx_strand_id
1 'polypeptide(L)'
;MSGRANEAGWRSQRGQSSAEWLGLVLLVTALLGGLAASGVAGPVAGLAHSVSTKLLCAASLSGRCAGVGSLDRAYGGELAGMVRERAPELLYGRDLLGLPVDYRTCRSPWCAEGPGPGTVTESLAGEPVTLFTRVIDCRDGAGPGAAVTSPAGAPEPECGSGRRGSVFIQYWAYYPDSASLRGAPLLEREGYHRNDWESVQVRIAADGTVSQRASSHAGYNHTRSPANWGSDLGWGFVREAAERLGLREPGGWGESTGRLLVAGGSHAGNVDDPAGRGDYPGRTPADRVRLVPLETTRSGPLSRPARFDPITPPWRKKVWLDPEAEGTG
;
A
#
# COMPACT_ATOMS: atom_id res chain seq x y z
N MET A 1 -19.65 -71.55 14.08
CA MET A 1 -18.18 -71.71 14.16
C MET A 1 -17.58 -71.30 12.82
N SER A 2 -16.43 -70.62 12.84
CA SER A 2 -15.68 -70.05 11.70
C SER A 2 -16.28 -68.76 11.11
N GLY A 3 -15.73 -67.55 11.23
CA GLY A 3 -14.37 -67.11 11.55
C GLY A 3 -13.55 -66.85 10.28
N ARG A 4 -13.51 -65.60 9.79
CA ARG A 4 -12.40 -65.05 8.97
C ARG A 4 -12.32 -63.52 9.05
N ALA A 5 -11.09 -63.05 9.07
CA ALA A 5 -10.62 -61.72 9.44
C ALA A 5 -10.65 -60.69 8.30
N ASN A 6 -10.71 -59.42 8.73
CA ASN A 6 -9.99 -58.23 8.28
C ASN A 6 -9.44 -58.17 6.84
N GLU A 7 -9.85 -57.13 6.11
CA GLU A 7 -8.89 -56.22 5.46
C GLU A 7 -9.35 -54.77 5.67
N ALA A 8 -8.70 -54.09 6.61
CA ALA A 8 -8.78 -52.65 6.77
C ALA A 8 -7.99 -51.99 5.63
N GLY A 9 -8.67 -51.25 4.77
CA GLY A 9 -8.06 -50.48 3.70
C GLY A 9 -7.04 -49.49 4.26
N TRP A 10 -5.75 -49.73 3.97
CA TRP A 10 -4.68 -48.76 4.16
C TRP A 10 -4.98 -47.52 3.32
N ARG A 11 -5.32 -46.42 3.99
CA ARG A 11 -5.26 -45.08 3.42
C ARG A 11 -3.80 -44.79 3.07
N SER A 12 -3.50 -44.66 1.79
CA SER A 12 -2.22 -44.14 1.31
C SER A 12 -2.04 -42.70 1.80
N GLN A 13 -1.35 -42.52 2.93
CA GLN A 13 -0.81 -41.22 3.30
C GLN A 13 0.37 -40.92 2.36
N ARG A 14 0.16 -40.03 1.39
CA ARG A 14 1.25 -39.40 0.64
C ARG A 14 1.97 -38.41 1.55
N GLY A 15 2.80 -38.93 2.45
CA GLY A 15 3.68 -38.18 3.34
C GLY A 15 5.04 -37.86 2.70
N GLN A 16 5.06 -37.36 1.46
CA GLN A 16 6.29 -36.96 0.78
C GLN A 16 6.80 -35.56 1.16
N SER A 17 6.06 -34.80 1.98
CA SER A 17 6.45 -33.44 2.33
C SER A 17 7.62 -33.37 3.31
N SER A 18 7.82 -34.32 4.24
CA SER A 18 8.79 -34.14 5.34
C SER A 18 10.27 -34.20 4.92
N ALA A 19 10.64 -35.10 4.01
CA ALA A 19 12.05 -35.25 3.59
C ALA A 19 12.53 -34.08 2.72
N GLU A 20 11.67 -33.57 1.85
CA GLU A 20 11.96 -32.41 0.99
C GLU A 20 12.14 -31.13 1.82
N TRP A 21 11.29 -30.91 2.83
CA TRP A 21 11.43 -29.78 3.74
C TRP A 21 12.70 -29.85 4.58
N LEU A 22 13.06 -31.03 5.10
CA LEU A 22 14.32 -31.22 5.83
C LEU A 22 15.54 -30.95 4.96
N GLY A 23 15.52 -31.44 3.70
CA GLY A 23 16.59 -31.17 2.73
C GLY A 23 16.74 -29.68 2.43
N LEU A 24 15.62 -28.97 2.22
CA LEU A 24 15.63 -27.53 1.96
C LEU A 24 16.17 -26.73 3.17
N VAL A 25 15.73 -27.06 4.39
CA VAL A 25 16.21 -26.40 5.61
C VAL A 25 17.71 -26.62 5.82
N LEU A 26 18.20 -27.84 5.61
CA LEU A 26 19.63 -28.16 5.69
C LEU A 26 20.44 -27.37 4.64
N LEU A 27 19.94 -27.30 3.41
CA LEU A 27 20.59 -26.55 2.33
C LEU A 27 20.69 -25.05 2.65
N VAL A 28 19.59 -24.43 3.09
CA VAL A 28 19.56 -23.01 3.48
C VAL A 28 20.50 -22.75 4.66
N THR A 29 20.52 -23.64 5.64
CA THR A 29 21.41 -23.53 6.81
C THR A 29 22.89 -23.62 6.40
N ALA A 30 23.24 -24.56 5.51
CA ALA A 30 24.60 -24.70 4.99
C ALA A 30 25.04 -23.48 4.16
N LEU A 31 24.16 -22.92 3.34
CA LEU A 31 24.40 -21.69 2.57
C LEU A 31 24.66 -20.49 3.48
N LEU A 32 23.81 -20.27 4.49
CA LEU A 32 23.99 -19.18 5.46
C LEU A 32 25.28 -19.36 6.29
N GLY A 33 25.59 -20.60 6.69
CA GLY A 33 26.85 -20.93 7.38
C GLY A 33 28.08 -20.70 6.51
N GLY A 34 28.03 -21.06 5.23
CA GLY A 34 29.11 -20.80 4.27
C GLY A 34 29.34 -19.31 4.03
N LEU A 35 28.26 -18.53 3.90
CA LEU A 35 28.34 -17.07 3.78
C LEU A 35 28.97 -16.44 5.02
N ALA A 36 28.56 -16.85 6.22
CA ALA A 36 29.16 -16.37 7.46
C ALA A 36 30.66 -16.72 7.58
N ALA A 37 31.06 -17.93 7.16
CA ALA A 37 32.46 -18.36 7.17
C ALA A 37 33.34 -17.63 6.14
N SER A 38 32.76 -17.13 5.05
CA SER A 38 33.47 -16.43 3.98
C SER A 38 33.87 -14.97 4.31
N GLY A 39 33.47 -14.44 5.47
CA GLY A 39 33.83 -13.08 5.89
C GLY A 39 33.20 -11.96 5.04
N VAL A 40 32.24 -12.29 4.18
CA VAL A 40 31.50 -11.31 3.38
C VAL A 40 30.59 -10.52 4.29
N ALA A 41 31.06 -9.34 4.72
CA ALA A 41 30.28 -8.35 5.46
C ALA A 41 29.28 -7.65 4.51
N GLY A 42 28.26 -8.39 4.06
CA GLY A 42 27.06 -7.83 3.43
C GLY A 42 25.94 -7.67 4.45
N PRO A 43 24.80 -7.03 4.09
CA PRO A 43 23.63 -6.94 4.96
C PRO A 43 22.96 -8.31 5.13
N VAL A 44 23.54 -9.19 5.95
CA VAL A 44 23.09 -10.56 6.24
C VAL A 44 21.63 -10.60 6.68
N ALA A 45 21.18 -9.56 7.42
CA ALA A 45 19.80 -9.41 7.85
C ALA A 45 18.82 -9.27 6.67
N GLY A 46 19.22 -8.59 5.58
CA GLY A 46 18.35 -8.34 4.41
C GLY A 46 18.17 -9.62 3.61
N LEU A 47 19.26 -10.36 3.40
CA LEU A 47 19.22 -11.67 2.76
C LEU A 47 18.38 -12.68 3.57
N ALA A 48 18.59 -12.75 4.89
CA ALA A 48 17.84 -13.64 5.76
C ALA A 48 16.33 -13.32 5.76
N HIS A 49 15.96 -12.03 5.76
CA HIS A 49 14.57 -11.60 5.65
C HIS A 49 13.96 -11.99 4.30
N SER A 50 14.63 -11.68 3.19
CA SER A 50 14.17 -11.98 1.83
C SER A 50 13.97 -13.49 1.61
N VAL A 51 14.92 -14.32 2.06
CA VAL A 51 14.84 -15.79 1.98
C VAL A 51 13.69 -16.32 2.84
N SER A 52 13.53 -15.82 4.07
CA SER A 52 12.44 -16.23 4.96
C SER A 52 11.07 -15.91 4.38
N THR A 53 10.91 -14.72 3.79
CA THR A 53 9.64 -14.31 3.14
C THR A 53 9.32 -15.20 1.95
N LYS A 54 10.30 -15.52 1.10
CA LYS A 54 10.10 -16.44 -0.05
C LYS A 54 9.76 -17.87 0.41
N LEU A 55 10.40 -18.37 1.46
CA LEU A 55 10.12 -19.68 2.05
C LEU A 55 8.71 -19.73 2.66
N LEU A 56 8.29 -18.70 3.40
CA LEU A 56 6.94 -18.61 3.96
C LEU A 56 5.87 -18.55 2.85
N CYS A 57 6.18 -17.85 1.76
CA CYS A 57 5.31 -17.80 0.59
C CYS A 57 5.14 -19.17 -0.06
N ALA A 58 6.24 -19.89 -0.30
CA ALA A 58 6.22 -21.24 -0.86
C ALA A 58 5.55 -22.25 0.09
N ALA A 59 5.84 -22.18 1.39
CA ALA A 59 5.32 -23.10 2.41
C ALA A 59 3.83 -22.93 2.66
N SER A 60 3.28 -21.74 2.47
CA SER A 60 1.85 -21.50 2.70
C SER A 60 0.92 -22.21 1.70
N LEU A 61 1.46 -22.86 0.64
CA LEU A 61 0.76 -23.63 -0.41
C LEU A 61 -0.48 -22.93 -0.99
N SER A 62 -0.55 -21.62 -0.81
CA SER A 62 -1.66 -20.80 -1.24
C SER A 62 -1.04 -19.71 -2.07
N GLY A 63 -1.60 -19.45 -3.25
CA GLY A 63 -1.18 -18.34 -4.12
C GLY A 63 -1.47 -16.96 -3.53
N ARG A 64 -1.30 -16.79 -2.21
CA ARG A 64 -1.62 -15.64 -1.36
C ARG A 64 -0.42 -14.76 -1.05
N CYS A 65 0.79 -15.15 -1.46
CA CYS A 65 1.85 -14.18 -1.61
C CYS A 65 1.61 -13.39 -2.88
N ALA A 66 1.25 -12.13 -2.71
CA ALA A 66 0.70 -11.25 -3.73
C ALA A 66 1.55 -11.27 -5.01
N GLY A 67 1.03 -11.94 -6.03
CA GLY A 67 1.64 -12.08 -7.35
C GLY A 67 0.54 -12.19 -8.38
N VAL A 68 0.52 -11.22 -9.29
CA VAL A 68 -0.19 -11.09 -10.58
C VAL A 68 -1.71 -11.42 -10.63
N GLY A 69 -2.24 -12.42 -9.93
CA GLY A 69 -3.67 -12.77 -9.90
C GLY A 69 -4.41 -12.43 -8.60
N SER A 70 -3.78 -11.75 -7.65
CA SER A 70 -4.47 -11.31 -6.43
C SER A 70 -5.51 -10.22 -6.70
N LEU A 71 -5.22 -9.31 -7.65
CA LEU A 71 -6.16 -8.28 -8.06
C LEU A 71 -7.36 -8.87 -8.79
N ASP A 72 -7.18 -9.77 -9.77
CA ASP A 72 -8.30 -10.34 -10.52
C ASP A 72 -9.23 -11.18 -9.64
N ARG A 73 -8.68 -11.86 -8.63
CA ARG A 73 -9.50 -12.57 -7.63
C ARG A 73 -10.25 -11.62 -6.69
N ALA A 74 -9.67 -10.46 -6.38
CA ALA A 74 -10.29 -9.49 -5.47
C ALA A 74 -11.30 -8.59 -6.18
N TYR A 75 -11.04 -8.20 -7.42
CA TYR A 75 -11.79 -7.16 -8.13
C TYR A 75 -12.44 -7.64 -9.44
N GLY A 76 -12.12 -8.85 -9.91
CA GLY A 76 -12.47 -9.28 -11.27
C GLY A 76 -11.53 -8.66 -12.32
N GLY A 77 -11.52 -9.23 -13.53
CA GLY A 77 -10.55 -8.84 -14.57
C GLY A 77 -10.67 -7.38 -15.03
N GLU A 78 -11.89 -6.85 -15.14
CA GLU A 78 -12.13 -5.47 -15.57
C GLU A 78 -11.53 -4.47 -14.57
N LEU A 79 -11.98 -4.51 -13.31
CA LEU A 79 -11.52 -3.57 -12.28
C LEU A 79 -10.05 -3.79 -11.93
N ALA A 80 -9.54 -5.03 -11.97
CA ALA A 80 -8.12 -5.31 -11.82
C ALA A 80 -7.29 -4.71 -12.97
N GLY A 81 -7.82 -4.67 -14.19
CA GLY A 81 -7.24 -3.94 -15.31
C GLY A 81 -7.14 -2.44 -15.02
N MET A 82 -8.24 -1.82 -14.59
CA MET A 82 -8.28 -0.40 -14.22
C MET A 82 -7.30 -0.07 -13.09
N VAL A 83 -7.19 -0.91 -12.07
CA VAL A 83 -6.23 -0.73 -10.96
C VAL A 83 -4.78 -0.78 -11.43
N ARG A 84 -4.44 -1.59 -12.44
CA ARG A 84 -3.08 -1.62 -13.00
C ARG A 84 -2.83 -0.41 -13.90
N GLU A 85 -3.79 -0.08 -14.75
CA GLU A 85 -3.71 1.05 -15.69
C GLU A 85 -3.58 2.39 -14.98
N ARG A 86 -4.25 2.54 -13.83
CA ARG A 86 -4.28 3.77 -13.03
C ARG A 86 -3.32 3.76 -11.85
N ALA A 87 -2.41 2.80 -11.79
CA ALA A 87 -1.37 2.80 -10.78
C ALA A 87 -0.47 4.03 -10.98
N PRO A 88 -0.15 4.78 -9.92
CA PRO A 88 0.69 5.95 -10.05
C PRO A 88 2.16 5.55 -10.26
N GLU A 89 2.90 6.37 -11.02
CA GLU A 89 4.35 6.48 -10.84
C GLU A 89 4.64 7.21 -9.53
N LEU A 90 5.56 6.68 -8.72
CA LEU A 90 5.95 7.33 -7.47
C LEU A 90 7.20 8.16 -7.72
N LEU A 91 7.18 9.43 -7.34
CA LEU A 91 8.30 10.35 -7.43
C LEU A 91 8.73 10.75 -6.02
N TYR A 92 10.00 10.55 -5.70
CA TYR A 92 10.53 10.66 -4.34
C TYR A 92 11.40 11.90 -4.19
N GLY A 93 11.04 12.80 -3.27
CA GLY A 93 11.84 13.98 -2.96
C GLY A 93 13.22 13.64 -2.40
N ARG A 94 14.19 14.58 -2.50
CA ARG A 94 15.59 14.40 -2.08
C ARG A 94 15.79 13.78 -0.69
N ASP A 95 14.94 14.12 0.28
CA ASP A 95 15.09 13.72 1.67
C ASP A 95 14.27 12.48 2.04
N LEU A 96 13.68 11.81 1.05
CA LEU A 96 12.97 10.56 1.25
C LEU A 96 13.96 9.39 1.37
N LEU A 97 14.03 8.82 2.57
CA LEU A 97 14.83 7.62 2.82
C LEU A 97 13.99 6.35 2.88
N GLY A 98 12.70 6.44 3.20
CA GLY A 98 11.80 5.28 3.29
C GLY A 98 10.94 5.11 2.03
N LEU A 99 10.94 3.90 1.46
CA LEU A 99 10.02 3.49 0.41
C LEU A 99 8.71 2.98 1.00
N PRO A 100 7.59 3.06 0.26
CA PRO A 100 6.36 2.42 0.71
C PRO A 100 6.48 0.91 0.55
N VAL A 101 6.22 0.19 1.63
CA VAL A 101 6.46 -1.25 1.76
C VAL A 101 5.21 -1.98 2.26
N ASP A 102 5.25 -3.30 2.21
CA ASP A 102 4.18 -4.10 2.78
C ASP A 102 4.31 -4.16 4.31
N TYR A 103 3.36 -3.52 5.01
CA TYR A 103 3.35 -3.45 6.48
C TYR A 103 3.34 -4.83 7.18
N ARG A 104 3.07 -5.91 6.45
CA ARG A 104 3.04 -7.28 6.99
C ARG A 104 4.44 -7.88 7.06
N THR A 105 5.33 -7.48 6.16
CA THR A 105 6.72 -7.95 6.09
C THR A 105 7.68 -6.94 6.72
N CYS A 106 7.44 -5.64 6.53
CA CYS A 106 8.30 -4.57 7.01
C CYS A 106 7.55 -3.54 7.87
N ARG A 107 8.06 -3.25 9.07
CA ARG A 107 7.58 -2.18 9.99
C ARG A 107 8.72 -1.45 10.70
N SER A 108 9.90 -1.48 10.10
CA SER A 108 11.08 -0.77 10.60
C SER A 108 11.63 0.11 9.49
N PRO A 109 12.12 1.33 9.79
CA PRO A 109 12.74 2.19 8.79
C PRO A 109 13.84 1.48 8.00
N TRP A 110 14.61 0.61 8.67
CA TRP A 110 15.71 -0.14 8.07
C TRP A 110 15.29 -1.06 6.91
N CYS A 111 14.12 -1.72 6.98
CA CYS A 111 13.67 -2.58 5.89
C CYS A 111 12.99 -1.80 4.75
N ALA A 112 12.63 -0.54 4.98
CA ALA A 112 12.05 0.35 3.98
C ALA A 112 13.09 1.27 3.34
N GLU A 113 14.34 1.27 3.81
CA GLU A 113 15.38 2.18 3.34
C GLU A 113 15.65 2.04 1.83
N GLY A 114 15.44 3.10 1.07
CA GLY A 114 15.64 3.12 -0.37
C GLY A 114 17.11 3.31 -0.78
N PRO A 115 17.49 2.91 -2.02
CA PRO A 115 18.84 3.09 -2.54
C PRO A 115 19.19 4.54 -2.92
N GLY A 116 18.25 5.49 -2.79
CA GLY A 116 18.43 6.90 -3.14
C GLY A 116 18.01 7.23 -4.58
N PRO A 117 18.71 8.16 -5.27
CA PRO A 117 18.37 8.61 -6.62
C PRO A 117 18.31 7.50 -7.67
N GLY A 118 17.50 7.72 -8.70
CA GLY A 118 17.35 6.84 -9.86
C GLY A 118 16.03 6.07 -9.87
N THR A 119 15.98 5.01 -10.68
CA THR A 119 14.84 4.10 -10.69
C THR A 119 14.95 3.14 -9.51
N VAL A 120 13.93 3.13 -8.67
CA VAL A 120 13.84 2.34 -7.45
C VAL A 120 12.66 1.39 -7.58
N THR A 121 12.86 0.12 -7.26
CA THR A 121 11.77 -0.88 -7.27
C THR A 121 11.73 -1.70 -5.99
N GLU A 122 12.80 -1.64 -5.20
CA GLU A 122 12.95 -2.32 -3.92
C GLU A 122 13.83 -1.52 -2.96
N SER A 123 13.66 -1.76 -1.66
CA SER A 123 14.53 -1.23 -0.61
C SER A 123 15.89 -1.94 -0.59
N LEU A 124 16.86 -1.39 0.14
CA LEU A 124 18.15 -2.01 0.42
C LEU A 124 18.03 -3.37 1.14
N ALA A 125 16.91 -3.60 1.83
CA ALA A 125 16.60 -4.89 2.45
C ALA A 125 15.85 -5.86 1.50
N GLY A 126 15.57 -5.46 0.27
CA GLY A 126 14.86 -6.24 -0.74
C GLY A 126 13.34 -6.24 -0.58
N GLU A 127 12.77 -5.27 0.14
CA GLU A 127 11.31 -5.10 0.19
C GLU A 127 10.82 -4.40 -1.09
N PRO A 128 9.88 -4.99 -1.84
CA PRO A 128 9.34 -4.34 -3.03
C PRO A 128 8.57 -3.07 -2.69
N VAL A 129 8.69 -2.05 -3.54
CA VAL A 129 7.81 -0.87 -3.48
C VAL A 129 6.37 -1.34 -3.64
N THR A 130 5.54 -1.06 -2.64
CA THR A 130 4.20 -1.65 -2.52
C THR A 130 3.15 -0.58 -2.28
N LEU A 131 2.05 -0.66 -3.05
CA LEU A 131 0.82 0.07 -2.77
C LEU A 131 -0.31 -0.93 -2.50
N PHE A 132 -1.06 -0.65 -1.45
CA PHE A 132 -2.27 -1.38 -1.13
C PHE A 132 -3.46 -0.76 -1.84
N THR A 133 -4.34 -1.57 -2.41
CA THR A 133 -5.44 -1.11 -3.24
C THR A 133 -6.78 -1.31 -2.56
N ARG A 134 -7.75 -0.48 -2.92
CA ARG A 134 -9.18 -0.67 -2.68
C ARG A 134 -9.96 -0.13 -3.86
N VAL A 135 -11.04 -0.81 -4.23
CA VAL A 135 -11.95 -0.37 -5.29
C VAL A 135 -13.35 -0.21 -4.73
N ILE A 136 -13.99 0.91 -5.05
CA ILE A 136 -15.39 1.19 -4.79
C ILE A 136 -16.06 1.39 -6.14
N ASP A 137 -16.91 0.45 -6.53
CA ASP A 137 -17.65 0.50 -7.79
C ASP A 137 -19.08 1.00 -7.53
N CYS A 138 -19.37 2.23 -7.98
CA CYS A 138 -20.69 2.85 -7.85
C CYS A 138 -21.50 2.78 -9.16
N ARG A 139 -21.08 1.95 -10.13
CA ARG A 139 -21.83 1.75 -11.39
C ARG A 139 -23.11 0.94 -11.17
N ASP A 140 -24.09 1.20 -12.03
CA ASP A 140 -25.35 0.47 -12.00
C ASP A 140 -25.12 -1.03 -12.28
N GLY A 141 -25.75 -1.91 -11.49
CA GLY A 141 -25.57 -3.36 -11.61
C GLY A 141 -24.43 -3.94 -10.77
N ALA A 142 -23.58 -3.12 -10.15
CA ALA A 142 -22.60 -3.57 -9.16
C ALA A 142 -23.25 -4.09 -7.85
N GLY A 143 -24.56 -3.85 -7.65
CA GLY A 143 -25.23 -3.95 -6.36
C GLY A 143 -25.10 -2.64 -5.56
N PRO A 144 -25.91 -2.41 -4.52
CA PRO A 144 -25.74 -1.24 -3.67
C PRO A 144 -24.33 -1.25 -3.03
N GLY A 145 -23.51 -0.24 -3.33
CA GLY A 145 -22.25 0.02 -2.62
C GLY A 145 -21.19 -1.08 -2.71
N ALA A 146 -21.09 -1.87 -3.78
CA ALA A 146 -20.17 -3.00 -3.80
C ALA A 146 -18.69 -2.58 -3.80
N ALA A 147 -18.09 -2.58 -2.61
CA ALA A 147 -16.68 -2.94 -2.51
C ALA A 147 -16.60 -4.42 -2.91
N VAL A 148 -15.90 -4.70 -4.01
CA VAL A 148 -15.91 -6.01 -4.69
C VAL A 148 -15.59 -7.18 -3.74
N THR A 149 -14.87 -6.91 -2.64
CA THR A 149 -14.66 -7.85 -1.54
C THR A 149 -14.71 -7.17 -0.17
N SER A 150 -15.87 -6.73 0.29
CA SER A 150 -16.07 -6.45 1.72
C SER A 150 -16.32 -7.76 2.49
N PRO A 151 -15.62 -8.05 3.61
CA PRO A 151 -15.99 -9.13 4.50
C PRO A 151 -17.45 -8.99 4.97
N ALA A 152 -18.13 -10.11 5.16
CA ALA A 152 -19.51 -10.13 5.64
C ALA A 152 -19.67 -9.24 6.91
N GLY A 153 -20.60 -8.29 6.86
CA GLY A 153 -20.89 -7.36 7.95
C GLY A 153 -20.01 -6.10 8.01
N ALA A 154 -19.09 -5.90 7.06
CA ALA A 154 -18.43 -4.59 6.92
C ALA A 154 -19.42 -3.55 6.37
N PRO A 155 -19.37 -2.29 6.84
CA PRO A 155 -20.21 -1.23 6.29
C PRO A 155 -19.97 -1.06 4.79
N GLU A 156 -21.06 -0.85 4.06
CA GLU A 156 -21.02 -0.65 2.61
C GLU A 156 -20.45 0.75 2.27
N PRO A 157 -19.62 0.84 1.22
CA PRO A 157 -19.26 2.12 0.61
C PRO A 157 -20.45 3.01 0.26
N GLU A 158 -20.26 4.32 0.39
CA GLU A 158 -21.30 5.32 0.15
C GLU A 158 -21.37 5.75 -1.33
N CYS A 159 -22.23 5.09 -2.11
CA CYS A 159 -22.47 5.40 -3.53
C CYS A 159 -23.71 6.29 -3.76
N GLY A 160 -23.83 7.40 -3.00
CA GLY A 160 -24.94 8.36 -3.14
C GLY A 160 -25.10 8.94 -4.56
N SER A 161 -26.18 9.71 -4.80
CA SER A 161 -26.59 10.18 -6.14
C SER A 161 -25.49 10.91 -6.94
N GLY A 162 -24.62 11.67 -6.29
CA GLY A 162 -23.50 12.37 -6.94
C GLY A 162 -22.34 11.46 -7.39
N ARG A 163 -22.33 10.20 -6.95
CA ARG A 163 -21.24 9.23 -7.19
C ARG A 163 -21.68 8.08 -8.10
N ARG A 164 -22.97 8.01 -8.42
CA ARG A 164 -23.54 6.95 -9.26
C ARG A 164 -22.84 6.92 -10.61
N GLY A 165 -22.53 5.72 -11.09
CA GLY A 165 -21.82 5.51 -12.35
C GLY A 165 -20.30 5.67 -12.26
N SER A 166 -19.76 6.06 -11.09
CA SER A 166 -18.32 6.26 -10.93
C SER A 166 -17.61 5.03 -10.35
N VAL A 167 -16.32 4.90 -10.63
CA VAL A 167 -15.41 3.94 -9.97
C VAL A 167 -14.34 4.74 -9.24
N PHE A 168 -14.09 4.38 -7.98
CA PHE A 168 -13.02 4.96 -7.18
C PHE A 168 -11.98 3.91 -6.88
N ILE A 169 -10.72 4.26 -7.13
CA ILE A 169 -9.57 3.42 -6.79
C ILE A 169 -8.76 4.17 -5.74
N GLN A 170 -8.50 3.51 -4.62
CA GLN A 170 -7.67 4.02 -3.55
C GLN A 170 -6.37 3.23 -3.52
N TYR A 171 -5.24 3.92 -3.63
CA TYR A 171 -3.92 3.37 -3.38
C TYR A 171 -3.42 3.89 -2.05
N TRP A 172 -2.91 3.01 -1.21
CA TRP A 172 -2.43 3.29 0.13
C TRP A 172 -0.96 2.90 0.26
N ALA A 173 -0.14 3.86 0.65
CA ALA A 173 1.29 3.72 0.87
C ALA A 173 1.55 3.62 2.38
N TYR A 174 2.24 2.57 2.80
CA TYR A 174 2.65 2.42 4.20
C TYR A 174 4.14 2.72 4.34
N TYR A 175 4.47 3.62 5.26
CA TYR A 175 5.85 3.87 5.68
C TYR A 175 6.01 3.45 7.16
N PRO A 176 7.13 2.80 7.54
CA PRO A 176 7.38 2.43 8.93
C PRO A 176 7.52 3.60 9.91
N ASP A 177 7.90 4.75 9.42
CA ASP A 177 8.06 6.00 10.15
C ASP A 177 7.62 7.20 9.29
N SER A 178 7.49 8.34 9.94
CA SER A 178 7.34 9.67 9.33
C SER A 178 8.13 10.65 10.18
N ALA A 179 8.77 11.63 9.54
CA ALA A 179 9.60 12.65 10.18
C ALA A 179 9.35 14.00 9.50
N SER A 180 8.17 14.57 9.72
CA SER A 180 7.68 15.79 9.07
C SER A 180 8.55 17.03 9.29
N LEU A 181 9.39 17.01 10.34
CA LEU A 181 10.29 18.12 10.73
C LEU A 181 11.77 17.72 10.65
N ARG A 182 12.11 16.70 9.85
CA ARG A 182 13.50 16.29 9.60
C ARG A 182 14.28 17.47 9.03
N GLY A 183 15.43 17.78 9.64
CA GLY A 183 16.24 18.96 9.28
C GLY A 183 15.93 20.23 10.10
N ALA A 184 15.00 20.19 11.06
CA ALA A 184 14.78 21.23 12.06
C ALA A 184 15.32 20.76 13.44
N PRO A 185 16.58 21.10 13.81
CA PRO A 185 17.29 20.46 14.93
C PRO A 185 16.62 20.57 16.31
N LEU A 186 15.69 21.51 16.48
CA LEU A 186 14.96 21.75 17.72
C LEU A 186 13.54 21.15 17.74
N LEU A 187 12.99 20.78 16.57
CA LEU A 187 11.59 20.33 16.42
C LEU A 187 11.47 18.96 15.73
N GLU A 188 12.59 18.36 15.31
CA GLU A 188 12.61 17.08 14.59
C GLU A 188 11.89 15.95 15.35
N ARG A 189 12.02 15.93 16.68
CA ARG A 189 11.33 14.96 17.55
C ARG A 189 9.82 15.14 17.61
N GLU A 190 9.32 16.34 17.36
CA GLU A 190 7.89 16.68 17.44
C GLU A 190 7.15 16.29 16.15
N GLY A 191 7.87 16.19 15.03
CA GLY A 191 7.33 15.73 13.74
C GLY A 191 7.52 14.24 13.47
N TYR A 192 8.08 13.48 14.41
CA TYR A 192 8.35 12.05 14.25
C TYR A 192 7.22 11.18 14.82
N HIS A 193 6.74 10.22 14.02
CA HIS A 193 5.91 9.13 14.52
C HIS A 193 6.23 7.81 13.82
N ARG A 194 5.91 6.72 14.51
CA ARG A 194 5.94 5.37 13.92
C ARG A 194 4.66 5.12 13.15
N ASN A 195 4.80 4.36 12.07
CA ASN A 195 3.77 4.10 11.08
C ASN A 195 3.36 5.39 10.38
N ASP A 196 3.14 5.28 9.09
CA ASP A 196 2.51 6.31 8.31
C ASP A 196 1.67 5.67 7.21
N TRP A 197 0.52 6.27 6.95
CA TRP A 197 -0.42 5.80 5.94
C TRP A 197 -0.85 6.96 5.09
N GLU A 198 -0.25 7.03 3.92
CA GLU A 198 -0.55 7.98 2.88
C GLU A 198 -1.35 7.31 1.77
N SER A 199 -1.95 8.11 0.91
CA SER A 199 -2.83 7.61 -0.13
C SER A 199 -2.86 8.51 -1.35
N VAL A 200 -3.21 7.88 -2.47
CA VAL A 200 -3.59 8.56 -3.69
C VAL A 200 -4.86 7.91 -4.21
N GLN A 201 -5.80 8.74 -4.63
CA GLN A 201 -7.12 8.31 -5.05
C GLN A 201 -7.34 8.72 -6.49
N VAL A 202 -7.98 7.82 -7.22
CA VAL A 202 -8.42 8.01 -8.59
C VAL A 202 -9.93 7.89 -8.61
N ARG A 203 -10.60 8.84 -9.25
CA ARG A 203 -12.02 8.78 -9.58
C ARG A 203 -12.17 8.68 -11.08
N ILE A 204 -12.89 7.68 -11.54
CA ILE A 204 -13.32 7.52 -12.92
C ILE A 204 -14.82 7.81 -12.92
N ALA A 205 -15.21 8.94 -13.47
CA ALA A 205 -16.61 9.34 -13.54
C ALA A 205 -17.37 8.54 -14.61
N ALA A 206 -18.70 8.63 -14.59
CA ALA A 206 -19.58 7.91 -15.51
C ALA A 206 -19.35 8.27 -16.99
N ASP A 207 -18.85 9.49 -17.26
CA ASP A 207 -18.50 9.97 -18.59
C ASP A 207 -17.06 9.58 -19.03
N GLY A 208 -16.33 8.86 -18.19
CA GLY A 208 -14.93 8.47 -18.41
C GLY A 208 -13.91 9.50 -17.95
N THR A 209 -14.33 10.66 -17.42
CA THR A 209 -13.40 11.66 -16.86
C THR A 209 -12.62 11.05 -15.70
N VAL A 210 -11.29 11.20 -15.71
CA VAL A 210 -10.40 10.68 -14.67
C VAL A 210 -9.84 11.81 -13.83
N SER A 211 -10.13 11.82 -12.54
CA SER A 211 -9.61 12.77 -11.56
C SER A 211 -8.71 12.08 -10.55
N GLN A 212 -7.77 12.83 -9.97
CA GLN A 212 -6.82 12.30 -9.00
C GLN A 212 -6.53 13.28 -7.86
N ARG A 213 -6.27 12.75 -6.66
CA ARG A 213 -5.86 13.49 -5.46
C ARG A 213 -4.92 12.67 -4.58
N ALA A 214 -4.09 13.30 -3.78
CA ALA A 214 -3.22 12.61 -2.80
C ALA A 214 -3.44 13.16 -1.39
N SER A 215 -3.24 12.33 -0.37
CA SER A 215 -3.34 12.77 1.01
C SER A 215 -2.16 13.67 1.39
N SER A 216 -2.45 14.66 2.23
CA SER A 216 -1.51 15.61 2.79
C SER A 216 -1.96 15.92 4.20
N HIS A 217 -1.26 15.37 5.19
CA HIS A 217 -1.59 15.49 6.61
C HIS A 217 -3.05 15.13 6.91
N ALA A 218 -3.89 16.11 7.29
CA ALA A 218 -5.29 15.92 7.67
C ALA A 218 -6.27 15.88 6.49
N GLY A 219 -5.80 16.11 5.25
CA GLY A 219 -6.70 16.16 4.09
C GLY A 219 -6.12 15.64 2.77
N TYR A 220 -6.70 16.07 1.65
CA TYR A 220 -6.32 15.65 0.29
C TYR A 220 -6.07 16.86 -0.59
N ASN A 221 -5.00 16.84 -1.39
CA ASN A 221 -4.64 17.91 -2.33
C ASN A 221 -4.40 17.36 -3.74
N HIS A 222 -4.61 18.19 -4.76
CA HIS A 222 -4.23 17.91 -6.14
C HIS A 222 -2.83 18.48 -6.43
N THR A 223 -2.75 19.81 -6.40
CA THR A 223 -1.56 20.59 -6.73
C THR A 223 -0.76 20.94 -5.50
N ARG A 224 0.58 20.86 -5.56
CA ARG A 224 1.45 21.39 -4.50
C ARG A 224 1.35 22.91 -4.42
N SER A 225 0.75 23.45 -3.36
CA SER A 225 0.56 24.89 -3.18
C SER A 225 0.68 25.32 -1.70
N PRO A 226 1.28 26.49 -1.40
CA PRO A 226 1.21 27.10 -0.07
C PRO A 226 -0.23 27.37 0.39
N ALA A 227 -1.21 27.43 -0.52
CA ALA A 227 -2.63 27.62 -0.20
C ALA A 227 -3.27 26.39 0.46
N ASN A 228 -2.59 25.24 0.47
CA ASN A 228 -3.13 23.98 0.97
C ASN A 228 -3.10 23.84 2.51
N TRP A 229 -2.47 24.78 3.21
CA TRP A 229 -2.26 24.74 4.66
C TRP A 229 -3.55 24.49 5.47
N GLY A 230 -4.70 24.98 5.01
CA GLY A 230 -5.99 24.74 5.67
C GLY A 230 -6.44 23.26 5.60
N SER A 231 -6.17 22.57 4.49
CA SER A 231 -6.37 21.12 4.36
C SER A 231 -5.34 20.36 5.19
N ASP A 232 -4.09 20.83 5.19
CA ASP A 232 -3.00 20.20 5.93
C ASP A 232 -3.23 20.24 7.45
N LEU A 233 -3.86 21.31 7.96
CA LEU A 233 -4.25 21.47 9.37
C LEU A 233 -5.65 20.92 9.71
N GLY A 234 -6.43 20.46 8.72
CA GLY A 234 -7.78 19.94 8.92
C GLY A 234 -8.83 21.01 9.26
N TRP A 235 -8.62 22.27 8.87
CA TRP A 235 -9.50 23.39 9.20
C TRP A 235 -10.51 23.65 8.07
N GLY A 236 -11.72 23.11 8.23
CA GLY A 236 -12.77 23.15 7.19
C GLY A 236 -13.12 24.54 6.66
N PHE A 237 -13.16 25.57 7.51
CA PHE A 237 -13.55 26.92 7.09
C PHE A 237 -12.50 27.63 6.22
N VAL A 238 -11.21 27.41 6.49
CA VAL A 238 -10.10 27.96 5.68
C VAL A 238 -10.08 27.27 4.31
N ARG A 239 -10.28 25.95 4.32
CA ARG A 239 -10.37 25.14 3.11
C ARG A 239 -11.51 25.60 2.20
N GLU A 240 -12.72 25.74 2.73
CA GLU A 240 -13.89 26.22 1.97
C GLU A 240 -13.71 27.65 1.43
N ALA A 241 -12.98 28.51 2.15
CA ALA A 241 -12.63 29.82 1.65
C ALA A 241 -11.63 29.74 0.47
N ALA A 242 -10.60 28.90 0.58
CA ALA A 242 -9.61 28.71 -0.48
C ALA A 242 -10.25 28.12 -1.76
N GLU A 243 -11.14 27.14 -1.61
CA GLU A 243 -11.87 26.54 -2.74
C GLU A 243 -12.80 27.56 -3.42
N ARG A 244 -13.56 28.35 -2.64
CA ARG A 244 -14.42 29.41 -3.20
C ARG A 244 -13.65 30.49 -3.95
N LEU A 245 -12.42 30.74 -3.54
CA LEU A 245 -11.53 31.71 -4.21
C LEU A 245 -10.78 31.10 -5.40
N GLY A 246 -11.00 29.82 -5.72
CA GLY A 246 -10.29 29.12 -6.80
C GLY A 246 -8.80 28.91 -6.51
N LEU A 247 -8.39 29.05 -5.25
CA LEU A 247 -6.99 28.88 -4.82
C LEU A 247 -6.63 27.41 -4.57
N ARG A 248 -7.65 26.53 -4.59
CA ARG A 248 -7.55 25.08 -4.39
C ARG A 248 -8.69 24.38 -5.12
N GLU A 249 -8.45 23.18 -5.61
CA GLU A 249 -9.45 22.35 -6.25
C GLU A 249 -10.45 21.78 -5.21
N PRO A 250 -11.76 21.80 -5.48
CA PRO A 250 -12.78 21.25 -4.57
C PRO A 250 -12.50 19.79 -4.19
N GLY A 251 -12.43 19.52 -2.89
CA GLY A 251 -12.13 18.18 -2.37
C GLY A 251 -10.74 17.65 -2.72
N GLY A 252 -9.86 18.50 -3.24
CA GLY A 252 -8.52 18.17 -3.72
C GLY A 252 -8.49 17.38 -5.02
N TRP A 253 -9.60 17.31 -5.75
CA TRP A 253 -9.67 16.58 -7.02
C TRP A 253 -9.26 17.45 -8.20
N GLY A 254 -8.25 17.02 -8.97
CA GLY A 254 -7.92 17.63 -10.26
C GLY A 254 -7.71 16.57 -11.35
N GLU A 255 -7.19 16.99 -12.50
CA GLU A 255 -6.93 16.11 -13.64
C GLU A 255 -5.96 14.98 -13.26
N SER A 256 -6.17 13.75 -13.74
CA SER A 256 -5.24 12.67 -13.40
C SER A 256 -3.89 12.85 -14.08
N THR A 257 -2.83 12.90 -13.29
CA THR A 257 -1.44 12.99 -13.78
C THR A 257 -0.75 11.63 -13.88
N GLY A 258 -1.35 10.59 -13.28
CA GLY A 258 -0.74 9.27 -13.16
C GLY A 258 0.49 9.24 -12.23
N ARG A 259 0.64 10.25 -11.36
CA ARG A 259 1.81 10.42 -10.49
C ARG A 259 1.42 10.57 -9.02
N LEU A 260 2.34 10.18 -8.14
CA LEU A 260 2.32 10.50 -6.72
C LEU A 260 3.67 11.14 -6.36
N LEU A 261 3.62 12.42 -5.99
CA LEU A 261 4.76 13.22 -5.56
C LEU A 261 4.93 13.07 -4.05
N VAL A 262 5.86 12.25 -3.60
CA VAL A 262 6.09 11.97 -2.18
C VAL A 262 7.09 12.99 -1.61
N ALA A 263 6.64 13.81 -0.66
CA ALA A 263 7.52 14.71 0.07
C ALA A 263 8.45 13.94 1.02
N GLY A 264 9.72 14.35 1.08
CA GLY A 264 10.66 13.82 2.07
C GLY A 264 10.26 14.22 3.48
N GLY A 265 10.34 13.29 4.43
CA GLY A 265 10.02 13.52 5.83
C GLY A 265 8.57 13.20 6.18
N SER A 266 7.60 14.02 5.73
CA SER A 266 6.18 13.87 6.13
C SER A 266 5.40 12.83 5.31
N HIS A 267 5.96 12.35 4.20
CA HIS A 267 5.29 11.49 3.20
C HIS A 267 4.05 12.10 2.54
N ALA A 268 3.63 13.30 2.94
CA ALA A 268 2.54 14.04 2.35
C ALA A 268 2.70 14.11 0.83
N GLY A 269 1.64 13.72 0.15
CA GLY A 269 1.57 13.57 -1.29
C GLY A 269 0.90 14.76 -1.97
N ASN A 270 1.34 15.04 -3.19
CA ASN A 270 0.54 15.77 -4.19
C ASN A 270 0.56 14.94 -5.47
N VAL A 271 -0.30 15.26 -6.44
CA VAL A 271 -0.30 14.56 -7.74
C VAL A 271 0.20 15.46 -8.86
N ASP A 272 0.20 16.78 -8.66
CA ASP A 272 0.76 17.75 -9.60
C ASP A 272 1.70 18.77 -8.92
N ASP A 273 2.71 19.19 -9.69
CA ASP A 273 3.66 20.26 -9.34
C ASP A 273 3.98 21.08 -10.62
N PRO A 274 3.03 21.91 -11.08
CA PRO A 274 3.14 22.61 -12.35
C PRO A 274 4.26 23.65 -12.34
N ALA A 275 4.68 24.09 -11.14
CA ALA A 275 5.78 25.02 -10.97
C ALA A 275 7.16 24.32 -11.00
N GLY A 276 7.21 22.99 -11.09
CA GLY A 276 8.45 22.20 -11.11
C GLY A 276 9.35 22.47 -9.91
N ARG A 277 8.76 22.81 -8.76
CA ARG A 277 9.51 23.28 -7.58
C ARG A 277 10.11 22.11 -6.79
N GLY A 278 9.59 20.90 -6.97
CA GLY A 278 10.10 19.69 -6.37
C GLY A 278 11.23 19.07 -7.20
N ASP A 279 12.33 18.78 -6.54
CA ASP A 279 13.32 17.86 -7.08
C ASP A 279 13.01 16.43 -6.62
N TYR A 280 12.76 15.54 -7.58
CA TYR A 280 12.41 14.15 -7.39
C TYR A 280 13.51 13.25 -7.97
N PRO A 281 14.64 13.10 -7.27
CA PRO A 281 15.77 12.34 -7.78
C PRO A 281 15.49 10.83 -7.87
N GLY A 282 14.55 10.31 -7.08
CA GLY A 282 14.14 8.91 -7.09
C GLY A 282 12.76 8.71 -7.70
N ARG A 283 12.55 7.58 -8.38
CA ARG A 283 11.22 7.20 -8.90
C ARG A 283 10.96 5.70 -8.94
N THR A 284 9.70 5.30 -8.78
CA THR A 284 9.22 3.95 -9.08
C THR A 284 8.22 4.01 -10.23
N PRO A 285 8.54 3.46 -11.42
CA PRO A 285 7.60 3.35 -12.51
C PRO A 285 6.33 2.58 -12.10
N ALA A 286 5.17 3.01 -12.59
CA ALA A 286 3.87 2.45 -12.21
C ALA A 286 3.77 0.92 -12.40
N ASP A 287 4.33 0.40 -13.50
CA ASP A 287 4.36 -1.03 -13.85
C ASP A 287 5.28 -1.87 -12.95
N ARG A 288 6.11 -1.22 -12.13
CA ARG A 288 7.02 -1.85 -11.17
C ARG A 288 6.50 -1.81 -9.73
N VAL A 289 5.39 -1.12 -9.48
CA VAL A 289 4.77 -1.09 -8.15
C VAL A 289 4.05 -2.41 -7.88
N ARG A 290 4.33 -3.02 -6.72
CA ARG A 290 3.57 -4.18 -6.26
C ARG A 290 2.21 -3.73 -5.72
N LEU A 291 1.13 -4.18 -6.36
CA LEU A 291 -0.24 -3.84 -5.98
C LEU A 291 -0.88 -4.96 -5.14
N VAL A 292 -1.46 -4.61 -3.99
CA VAL A 292 -1.99 -5.58 -3.02
C VAL A 292 -3.41 -5.19 -2.57
N PRO A 293 -4.46 -6.01 -2.82
CA PRO A 293 -5.81 -5.73 -2.33
C PRO A 293 -5.88 -5.66 -0.80
N LEU A 294 -6.06 -4.47 -0.23
CA LEU A 294 -5.98 -4.24 1.21
C LEU A 294 -7.09 -4.96 1.98
N GLU A 295 -8.25 -5.12 1.36
CA GLU A 295 -9.41 -5.79 1.95
C GLU A 295 -9.11 -7.25 2.28
N THR A 296 -8.26 -7.88 1.46
CA THR A 296 -7.87 -9.29 1.64
C THR A 296 -6.77 -9.47 2.68
N THR A 297 -6.02 -8.42 2.98
CA THR A 297 -4.83 -8.50 3.83
C THR A 297 -5.05 -8.00 5.25
N ARG A 298 -6.05 -7.14 5.48
CA ARG A 298 -6.39 -6.61 6.82
C ARG A 298 -6.83 -7.67 7.83
N SER A 299 -7.34 -8.80 7.35
CA SER A 299 -7.91 -9.89 8.16
C SER A 299 -7.21 -11.24 7.95
N GLY A 300 -6.07 -11.25 7.25
CA GLY A 300 -5.33 -12.46 6.93
C GLY A 300 -4.45 -12.99 8.08
N PRO A 301 -3.94 -14.23 7.97
CA PRO A 301 -3.02 -14.80 8.96
C PRO A 301 -1.70 -14.01 9.11
N LEU A 302 -1.34 -13.19 8.11
CA LEU A 302 -0.18 -12.29 8.14
C LEU A 302 -0.49 -10.89 8.69
N SER A 303 -1.76 -10.53 8.93
CA SER A 303 -2.09 -9.35 9.74
C SER A 303 -1.79 -9.66 11.21
N ARG A 304 -0.51 -9.69 11.56
CA ARG A 304 -0.05 -9.63 12.96
C ARG A 304 -0.78 -8.48 13.65
N PRO A 305 -1.18 -8.60 14.93
CA PRO A 305 -1.80 -7.50 15.68
C PRO A 305 -1.00 -6.23 15.47
N ALA A 306 -1.56 -5.32 14.68
CA ALA A 306 -0.89 -4.12 14.23
C ALA A 306 -1.43 -2.96 15.05
N ARG A 307 -0.64 -2.53 16.03
CA ARG A 307 -0.90 -1.25 16.69
C ARG A 307 -0.27 -0.17 15.81
N PHE A 308 -1.12 0.55 15.09
CA PHE A 308 -0.72 1.69 14.26
C PHE A 308 -0.72 3.01 15.03
N ASP A 309 -1.22 3.01 16.27
CA ASP A 309 -1.26 4.14 17.21
C ASP A 309 0.07 4.93 17.22
N PRO A 310 0.04 6.27 17.01
CA PRO A 310 -1.14 7.16 16.91
C PRO A 310 -1.84 7.24 15.56
N ILE A 311 -1.37 6.52 14.54
CA ILE A 311 -1.89 6.64 13.18
C ILE A 311 -3.13 5.77 12.94
N THR A 312 -4.16 6.39 12.39
CA THR A 312 -5.38 5.72 11.92
C THR A 312 -5.06 4.89 10.67
N PRO A 313 -5.19 3.54 10.69
CA PRO A 313 -5.00 2.74 9.49
C PRO A 313 -6.14 2.98 8.48
N PRO A 314 -5.93 2.69 7.18
CA PRO A 314 -6.86 3.02 6.11
C PRO A 314 -8.31 2.64 6.40
N TRP A 315 -8.55 1.40 6.83
CA TRP A 315 -9.90 0.86 7.11
C TRP A 315 -10.63 1.49 8.30
N ARG A 316 -10.03 2.45 9.00
CA ARG A 316 -10.66 3.25 10.05
C ARG A 316 -10.89 4.71 9.63
N LYS A 317 -10.28 5.16 8.53
CA LYS A 317 -10.45 6.52 8.01
C LYS A 317 -11.84 6.63 7.36
N LYS A 318 -12.53 7.77 7.50
CA LYS A 318 -13.84 8.00 6.86
C LYS A 318 -13.79 7.74 5.35
N VAL A 319 -12.69 8.17 4.73
CA VAL A 319 -12.49 8.05 3.28
C VAL A 319 -12.44 6.61 2.76
N TRP A 320 -12.27 5.63 3.64
CA TRP A 320 -12.38 4.21 3.30
C TRP A 320 -13.78 3.80 2.82
N LEU A 321 -14.81 4.45 3.36
CA LEU A 321 -16.22 4.18 3.04
C LEU A 321 -16.80 5.27 2.14
N ASP A 322 -16.42 6.52 2.38
CA ASP A 322 -16.83 7.67 1.59
C ASP A 322 -15.65 8.14 0.74
N PRO A 323 -15.49 7.69 -0.52
CA PRO A 323 -14.31 8.00 -1.32
C PRO A 323 -14.17 9.48 -1.66
N GLU A 324 -15.15 10.32 -1.35
CA GLU A 324 -15.07 11.77 -1.50
C GLU A 324 -14.75 12.48 -0.18
N ALA A 325 -14.82 11.80 0.96
CA ALA A 325 -14.45 12.37 2.24
C ALA A 325 -13.04 12.97 2.17
N GLU A 326 -12.91 14.16 2.71
CA GLU A 326 -11.68 14.93 2.62
C GLU A 326 -10.79 14.76 3.84
N GLY A 327 -11.28 14.18 4.93
CA GLY A 327 -10.50 13.94 6.14
C GLY A 327 -9.71 12.63 6.06
N THR A 328 -8.48 12.64 6.56
CA THR A 328 -7.59 11.47 6.65
C THR A 328 -7.47 10.89 8.06
N GLY A 329 -8.16 11.48 9.05
CA GLY A 329 -8.17 11.11 10.47
C GLY A 329 -9.41 10.35 10.91
#